data_AF-A0A7I4YI64-F1
#
_entry.id   AF-A0A7I4YI64-F1
#
_cell.length_a   1.000
_cell.length_b   1.000
_cell.length_c   1.000
_cell.angle_alpha   90.00
_cell.angle_beta   90.00
_cell.angle_gamma   90.00
#
_symmetry.space_group_name_H-M   'P 1'
#
loop_
_entity.id
_entity.type
_entity.pdbx_description
1 polymer ?
#
loop_
_entity_poly.entity_id
_entity_poly.type
_entity_poly.pdbx_seq_one_letter_code
_entity_poly.pdbx_strand_id
1 'polypeptide(L)'
;MVVLALKSVQHDGGVVSLQDMVLLALKSVQHDGGVVSSQDMVVLALKSAQHDGGVASSQNMVVLALKSAQHDGGVASSQNMVVLALKSVQRDRGVVSSQDMVVLALKSGQYYGGVVSPHDMVLLALRS
;
A
#
# COMPACT_ATOMS: atom_id res chain seq x y z
N MET A 1 4.73 8.45 -16.24
CA MET A 1 3.50 9.23 -16.51
C MET A 1 3.09 9.98 -15.25
N VAL A 2 2.77 11.28 -15.35
CA VAL A 2 2.22 12.07 -14.24
C VAL A 2 0.72 12.24 -14.45
N VAL A 3 -0.08 11.91 -13.44
CA VAL A 3 -1.52 12.17 -13.45
C VAL A 3 -1.93 13.05 -12.28
N LEU A 4 -2.62 14.14 -12.60
CA LEU A 4 -3.00 15.19 -11.67
C LEU A 4 -4.02 14.71 -10.63
N ALA A 5 -5.05 13.99 -11.07
CA ALA A 5 -6.04 13.43 -10.17
C ALA A 5 -6.74 12.22 -10.81
N LEU A 6 -6.87 11.13 -10.05
CA LEU A 6 -7.76 10.03 -10.38
C LEU A 6 -8.81 9.90 -9.28
N LYS A 7 -10.03 9.55 -9.71
CA LYS A 7 -11.08 9.16 -8.76
C LYS A 7 -10.74 7.81 -8.15
N SER A 8 -10.51 6.79 -8.97
CA SER A 8 -10.26 5.44 -8.47
C SER A 8 -9.42 4.63 -9.43
N VAL A 9 -8.64 3.70 -8.88
CA VAL A 9 -8.06 2.57 -9.60
C VAL A 9 -8.69 1.31 -9.02
N GLN A 10 -9.23 0.46 -9.89
CA GLN A 10 -9.88 -0.80 -9.53
C GLN A 10 -9.29 -1.91 -10.38
N HIS A 11 -9.03 -3.05 -9.75
CA HIS A 11 -8.53 -4.25 -10.41
C HIS A 11 -9.14 -5.47 -9.75
N ASP A 12 -9.94 -6.20 -10.52
CA ASP A 12 -10.70 -7.36 -10.07
C ASP A 12 -10.21 -8.59 -10.86
N GLY A 13 -9.18 -9.26 -10.35
CA GLY A 13 -8.54 -10.40 -11.01
C GLY A 13 -7.69 -10.06 -12.25
N GLY A 14 -6.98 -11.05 -12.79
CA GLY A 14 -6.08 -10.88 -13.93
C GLY A 14 -4.64 -10.50 -13.54
N VAL A 15 -3.86 -10.03 -14.50
CA VAL A 15 -2.45 -9.61 -14.30
C VAL A 15 -2.26 -8.19 -14.82
N VAL A 16 -1.82 -7.29 -13.96
CA VAL A 16 -1.49 -5.90 -14.32
C VAL A 16 -0.06 -5.55 -13.91
N SER A 17 0.61 -4.81 -14.79
CA SER A 17 1.93 -4.22 -14.54
C SER A 17 1.85 -2.71 -14.72
N LEU A 18 2.30 -1.95 -13.72
CA LEU A 18 2.38 -0.49 -13.74
C LEU A 18 3.83 -0.04 -13.60
N GLN A 19 4.25 0.95 -14.38
CA GLN A 19 5.62 1.46 -14.36
C GLN A 19 5.62 2.99 -14.38
N ASP A 20 6.52 3.59 -13.62
CA ASP A 20 6.84 5.03 -13.61
C ASP A 20 5.62 5.94 -13.42
N MET A 21 4.86 5.72 -12.34
CA MET A 21 3.60 6.43 -12.10
C MET A 21 3.75 7.47 -10.99
N VAL A 22 3.35 8.71 -11.29
CA VAL A 22 3.21 9.77 -10.29
C VAL A 22 1.76 10.22 -10.23
N LEU A 23 1.14 10.08 -9.06
CA LEU A 23 -0.26 10.40 -8.80
C LEU A 23 -0.35 11.50 -7.74
N LEU A 24 -0.88 12.67 -8.11
CA LEU A 24 -1.02 13.79 -7.18
C LEU A 24 -2.15 13.56 -6.18
N ALA A 25 -3.33 13.18 -6.67
CA ALA A 25 -4.48 12.90 -5.83
C ALA A 25 -5.22 11.65 -6.30
N LEU A 26 -5.40 10.69 -5.40
CA LEU A 26 -6.18 9.49 -5.65
C LEU A 26 -7.17 9.27 -4.52
N LYS A 27 -8.46 9.11 -4.85
CA LYS A 27 -9.48 8.87 -3.82
C LYS A 27 -9.44 7.42 -3.34
N SER A 28 -9.29 6.46 -4.24
CA SER A 28 -9.24 5.05 -3.84
C SER A 28 -8.42 4.17 -4.78
N VAL A 29 -7.72 3.21 -4.19
CA VAL A 29 -7.23 2.01 -4.87
C VAL A 29 -7.99 0.83 -4.28
N GLN A 30 -8.51 -0.03 -5.15
CA GLN A 30 -9.11 -1.31 -4.77
C GLN A 30 -8.51 -2.40 -5.64
N HIS A 31 -8.05 -3.47 -4.99
CA HIS A 31 -7.56 -4.68 -5.62
C HIS A 31 -8.31 -5.86 -5.03
N ASP A 32 -9.00 -6.62 -5.86
CA ASP A 32 -9.71 -7.84 -5.47
C ASP A 32 -9.17 -9.00 -6.31
N GLY A 33 -8.31 -9.81 -5.72
CA GLY A 33 -7.68 -10.95 -6.39
C GLY A 33 -6.76 -10.59 -7.58
N GLY A 34 -6.19 -11.61 -8.22
CA GLY A 34 -5.26 -11.43 -9.34
C GLY A 34 -3.84 -11.09 -8.91
N VAL A 35 -3.02 -10.62 -9.86
CA VAL A 35 -1.61 -10.27 -9.66
C VAL A 35 -1.35 -8.85 -10.15
N VAL A 36 -0.94 -7.97 -9.24
CA VAL A 36 -0.48 -6.62 -9.58
C VAL A 36 1.00 -6.51 -9.30
N SER A 37 1.76 -6.08 -10.30
CA SER A 37 3.15 -5.65 -10.14
C SER A 37 3.27 -4.17 -10.42
N SER A 38 4.05 -3.46 -9.60
CA SER A 38 4.32 -2.05 -9.81
C SER A 38 5.79 -1.71 -9.63
N GLN A 39 6.26 -0.80 -10.46
CA GLN A 39 7.61 -0.27 -10.40
C GLN A 39 7.57 1.25 -10.38
N ASP A 40 8.30 1.84 -9.44
CA ASP A 40 8.45 3.29 -9.27
C ASP A 40 7.12 4.06 -9.23
N MET A 41 6.38 3.87 -8.13
CA MET A 41 5.11 4.54 -7.88
C MET A 41 5.24 5.61 -6.79
N VAL A 42 4.83 6.83 -7.11
CA VAL A 42 4.74 7.95 -6.16
C VAL A 42 3.29 8.44 -6.07
N VAL A 43 2.74 8.47 -4.86
CA VAL A 43 1.39 8.97 -4.59
C VAL A 43 1.45 10.06 -3.52
N LEU A 44 1.06 11.29 -3.88
CA LEU A 44 1.12 12.40 -2.92
C LEU A 44 -0.03 12.32 -1.90
N ALA A 45 -1.25 12.10 -2.37
CA ALA A 45 -2.41 11.96 -1.49
C ALA A 45 -3.28 10.78 -1.93
N LEU A 46 -3.43 9.81 -1.03
CA LEU A 46 -4.33 8.67 -1.18
C LEU A 46 -5.32 8.62 -0.02
N LYS A 47 -6.61 8.67 -0.33
CA LYS A 47 -7.64 8.61 0.72
C LYS A 47 -7.87 7.17 1.20
N SER A 48 -7.90 6.18 0.33
CA SER A 48 -8.02 4.78 0.76
C SER A 48 -7.32 3.81 -0.18
N ALA A 49 -6.59 2.85 0.40
CA ALA A 49 -6.12 1.66 -0.29
C ALA A 49 -6.80 0.44 0.32
N GLN A 50 -7.39 -0.41 -0.52
CA GLN A 50 -7.99 -1.68 -0.11
C GLN A 50 -7.42 -2.79 -0.99
N HIS A 51 -6.99 -3.86 -0.35
CA HIS A 51 -6.49 -5.06 -1.00
C HIS A 51 -7.22 -6.25 -0.38
N ASP A 52 -7.95 -7.00 -1.20
CA ASP A 52 -8.68 -8.20 -0.83
C ASP A 52 -8.15 -9.37 -1.67
N GLY A 53 -7.44 -10.31 -1.05
CA GLY A 53 -6.86 -11.45 -1.75
C GLY A 53 -5.84 -11.10 -2.86
N GLY A 54 -5.42 -12.11 -3.62
CA GLY A 54 -4.46 -11.94 -4.72
C GLY A 54 -3.01 -11.69 -4.28
N VAL A 55 -2.18 -11.26 -5.24
CA VAL A 55 -0.76 -10.97 -5.05
C VAL A 55 -0.44 -9.56 -5.54
N ALA A 56 0.04 -8.71 -4.64
CA ALA A 56 0.56 -7.38 -4.99
C ALA A 56 2.08 -7.35 -4.74
N SER A 57 2.84 -6.92 -5.74
CA SER A 57 4.28 -6.71 -5.64
C SER A 57 4.62 -5.28 -6.04
N SER A 58 5.53 -4.66 -5.31
CA SER A 58 6.06 -3.34 -5.65
C SER A 58 7.58 -3.27 -5.44
N GLN A 59 8.30 -2.64 -6.36
CA GLN A 59 9.73 -2.39 -6.16
C GLN A 59 9.94 -1.13 -5.32
N ASN A 60 9.46 0.01 -5.81
CA ASN A 60 9.54 1.28 -5.09
C ASN A 60 8.15 1.90 -5.00
N MET A 61 7.66 2.11 -3.78
CA MET A 61 6.41 2.81 -3.53
C MET A 61 6.60 3.90 -2.49
N VAL A 62 6.24 5.12 -2.85
CA VAL A 62 6.27 6.28 -1.95
C VAL A 62 4.87 6.86 -1.84
N VAL A 63 4.35 6.95 -0.62
CA VAL A 63 3.05 7.56 -0.33
C VAL A 63 3.22 8.66 0.72
N LEU A 64 2.96 9.91 0.36
CA LEU A 64 3.17 11.03 1.29
C LEU A 64 2.05 11.08 2.34
N ALA A 65 0.80 10.98 1.92
CA ALA A 65 -0.34 10.97 2.83
C ALA A 65 -1.32 9.86 2.46
N LEU A 66 -1.52 8.92 3.38
CA LEU A 66 -2.51 7.85 3.28
C LEU A 66 -3.49 7.93 4.45
N LYS A 67 -4.77 8.15 4.16
CA LYS A 67 -5.78 8.23 5.22
C LYS A 67 -6.14 6.83 5.76
N SER A 68 -6.30 5.83 4.91
CA SER A 68 -6.58 4.47 5.38
C SER A 68 -6.03 3.42 4.44
N ALA A 69 -5.38 2.41 5.01
CA ALA A 69 -5.02 1.17 4.33
C ALA A 69 -5.79 0.01 4.95
N GLN A 70 -6.40 -0.83 4.11
CA GLN A 70 -7.00 -2.09 4.53
C GLN A 70 -6.45 -3.23 3.68
N HIS A 71 -6.10 -4.32 4.33
CA HIS A 71 -5.60 -5.52 3.66
C HIS A 71 -6.31 -6.73 4.27
N ASP A 72 -7.11 -7.42 3.47
CA ASP A 72 -7.81 -8.64 3.84
C ASP A 72 -7.28 -9.80 2.99
N GLY A 73 -6.56 -10.73 3.61
CA GLY A 73 -5.98 -11.88 2.90
C GLY A 73 -4.97 -11.52 1.80
N GLY A 74 -4.56 -12.52 1.01
CA GLY A 74 -3.59 -12.34 -0.08
C GLY A 74 -2.14 -12.15 0.36
N VAL A 75 -1.28 -11.83 -0.61
CA VAL A 75 0.16 -11.60 -0.41
C VAL A 75 0.54 -10.24 -0.95
N ALA A 76 1.08 -9.38 -0.09
CA ALA A 76 1.69 -8.13 -0.48
C ALA A 76 3.20 -8.19 -0.23
N SER A 77 4.00 -7.95 -1.26
CA SER A 77 5.44 -7.80 -1.16
C SER A 77 5.89 -6.41 -1.63
N SER A 78 6.87 -5.84 -0.94
CA SER A 78 7.55 -4.65 -1.44
C SER A 78 9.06 -4.75 -1.24
N GLN A 79 9.85 -4.22 -2.17
CA GLN A 79 11.28 -4.03 -1.89
C GLN A 79 11.46 -2.79 -1.02
N ASN A 80 10.92 -1.65 -1.45
CA ASN A 80 11.01 -0.42 -0.70
C ASN A 80 9.65 0.29 -0.64
N MET A 81 9.15 0.47 0.58
CA MET A 81 7.90 1.17 0.85
C MET A 81 8.10 2.29 1.85
N VAL A 82 7.79 3.51 1.42
CA VAL A 82 7.87 4.71 2.26
C VAL A 82 6.48 5.34 2.39
N VAL A 83 6.00 5.48 3.63
CA VAL A 83 4.75 6.17 3.96
C VAL A 83 5.02 7.27 4.97
N LEU A 84 4.85 8.53 4.59
CA LEU A 84 5.17 9.65 5.50
C LEU A 84 4.09 9.80 6.58
N ALA A 85 2.82 9.80 6.19
CA ALA A 85 1.71 9.89 7.13
C ALA A 85 0.62 8.87 6.79
N LEU A 86 0.37 7.96 7.73
CA LEU A 86 -0.69 6.97 7.70
C LEU A 86 -1.65 7.19 8.86
N LYS A 87 -2.91 7.53 8.57
CA LYS A 87 -3.88 7.74 9.66
C LYS A 87 -4.39 6.42 10.22
N SER A 88 -4.70 5.43 9.40
CA SER A 88 -5.11 4.13 9.93
C SER A 88 -4.70 2.99 9.03
N VAL A 89 -4.29 1.89 9.64
CA VAL A 89 -4.12 0.62 8.95
C VAL A 89 -4.94 -0.46 9.63
N GLN A 90 -5.60 -1.28 8.83
CA GLN A 90 -6.26 -2.49 9.28
C GLN A 90 -5.78 -3.64 8.42
N ARG A 91 -5.40 -4.73 9.07
CA ARG A 91 -5.04 -5.97 8.39
C ARG A 91 -5.83 -7.12 8.99
N ASP A 92 -6.38 -7.95 8.12
CA ASP A 92 -7.04 -9.18 8.49
C ASP A 92 -6.45 -10.30 7.61
N ARG A 93 -5.71 -11.23 8.23
CA ARG A 93 -5.07 -12.36 7.53
C ARG A 93 -4.10 -11.93 6.40
N GLY A 94 -3.56 -12.92 5.69
CA GLY A 94 -2.62 -12.70 4.57
C GLY A 94 -1.16 -12.55 4.98
N VAL A 95 -0.31 -12.28 3.99
CA VAL A 95 1.15 -12.15 4.18
C VAL A 95 1.60 -10.80 3.65
N VAL A 96 2.27 -10.03 4.50
CA VAL A 96 2.95 -8.79 4.11
C VAL A 96 4.43 -8.97 4.35
N SER A 97 5.21 -8.95 3.28
CA SER A 97 6.67 -9.00 3.34
C SER A 97 7.23 -7.71 2.77
N SER A 98 8.28 -7.17 3.37
CA SER A 98 8.98 -6.02 2.80
C SER A 98 10.47 -6.12 3.07
N GLN A 99 11.32 -5.70 2.13
CA GLN A 99 12.73 -5.54 2.45
C GLN A 99 12.91 -4.31 3.33
N ASP A 100 12.52 -3.15 2.81
CA ASP A 100 12.58 -1.87 3.51
C ASP A 100 11.16 -1.28 3.67
N MET A 101 10.77 -1.01 4.90
CA MET A 101 9.52 -0.32 5.22
C MET A 101 9.76 0.87 6.15
N VAL A 102 9.42 2.07 5.68
CA VAL A 102 9.53 3.30 6.46
C VAL A 102 8.15 3.91 6.63
N VAL A 103 7.71 4.07 7.87
CA VAL A 103 6.48 4.77 8.24
C VAL A 103 6.82 5.89 9.23
N LEU A 104 6.71 7.15 8.82
CA LEU A 104 7.11 8.26 9.70
C LEU A 104 6.05 8.54 10.78
N ALA A 105 4.77 8.53 10.42
CA ALA A 105 3.69 8.73 11.36
C ALA A 105 2.54 7.77 11.10
N LEU A 106 2.23 6.93 12.08
CA LEU A 106 1.04 6.10 12.13
C LEU A 106 0.13 6.59 13.25
N LYS A 107 -1.14 6.87 12.99
CA LYS A 107 -2.08 7.21 14.06
C LYS A 107 -2.65 5.93 14.71
N SER A 108 -3.26 5.03 13.95
CA SER A 108 -3.75 3.77 14.51
C SER A 108 -3.52 2.56 13.59
N GLY A 109 -3.32 1.39 14.19
CA GLY A 109 -3.16 0.13 13.50
C GLY A 109 -3.94 -0.98 14.18
N GLN A 110 -4.62 -1.83 13.41
CA GLN A 110 -5.29 -3.04 13.89
C GLN A 110 -4.85 -4.22 13.02
N TYR A 111 -4.48 -5.33 13.65
CA TYR A 111 -3.94 -6.50 12.98
C TYR A 111 -4.62 -7.75 13.53
N TYR A 112 -5.38 -8.43 12.69
CA TYR A 112 -6.13 -9.63 13.02
C TYR A 112 -5.57 -10.80 12.20
N GLY A 113 -4.56 -11.47 12.75
CA GLY A 113 -3.89 -12.59 12.09
C GLY A 113 -3.09 -12.21 10.82
N GLY A 114 -2.51 -13.22 10.19
CA GLY A 114 -1.57 -13.05 9.08
C GLY A 114 -0.11 -12.92 9.52
N VAL A 115 0.79 -12.83 8.54
CA VAL A 115 2.24 -12.72 8.76
C VAL A 115 2.70 -11.38 8.25
N VAL A 116 3.37 -10.61 9.11
CA VAL A 116 4.04 -9.36 8.72
C VAL A 116 5.53 -9.55 8.98
N SER A 117 6.32 -9.53 7.91
CA SER A 117 7.75 -9.86 7.97
C SER A 117 8.59 -8.84 7.19
N PRO A 118 8.71 -7.59 7.67
CA PRO A 118 9.70 -6.67 7.14
C PRO A 118 11.11 -7.13 7.55
N HIS A 119 12.10 -7.07 6.65
CA HIS A 119 13.50 -7.23 7.04
C HIS A 119 13.98 -6.00 7.81
N ASP A 120 13.75 -4.82 7.25
CA ASP A 120 14.07 -3.54 7.84
C ASP A 120 12.79 -2.70 7.97
N MET A 121 12.49 -2.28 9.19
CA MET A 121 11.32 -1.46 9.49
C MET A 121 11.68 -0.27 10.37
N VAL A 122 11.27 0.91 9.92
CA VAL A 122 11.34 2.15 10.71
C VAL A 122 9.92 2.67 10.93
N LEU A 123 9.49 2.73 12.19
CA LEU A 123 8.27 3.42 12.60
C LEU A 123 8.64 4.56 13.55
N LEU A 124 8.56 5.81 13.09
CA LEU A 124 9.08 6.95 13.85
C LEU A 124 8.10 7.50 14.89
N ALA A 125 6.80 7.48 14.59
CA ALA A 125 5.77 7.93 15.52
C ALA A 125 4.51 7.10 15.42
N LEU A 126 4.08 6.55 16.56
CA LEU A 126 2.76 5.96 16.74
C LEU A 126 1.94 6.91 17.64
N ARG A 127 0.82 7.43 17.13
CA ARG A 127 -0.05 8.37 17.87
C ARG A 127 -1.42 7.74 18.10
N SER A 128 -1.48 6.83 19.08
CA SER A 128 -2.70 6.17 19.56
C SER A 128 -3.67 7.13 20.23
#